data_AF-A0A951YES4-F1
#
_entry.id   AF-A0A951YES4-F1
#
_cell.length_a   1.000
_cell.length_b   1.000
_cell.length_c   1.000
_cell.angle_alpha   90.00
_cell.angle_beta   90.00
_cell.angle_gamma   90.00
#
_symmetry.space_group_name_H-M   'P 1'
#
loop_
_entity.id
_entity.type
_entity.pdbx_description
1 polymer ?
#
loop_
_entity_poly.entity_id
_entity_poly.type
_entity_poly.pdbx_seq_one_letter_code
_entity_poly.pdbx_strand_id
1 'polypeptide(L)'
;MVSTTSDRPSPLPAALAVAALLFALGPGWVRAQPGAAPTDDASRSAVTREATVDPVPAAADAAVATWLARKPVSLETLAGLDPKELCLRLPDLVTNPAPPPGTQVRIEDRIEGPSDDPDVRRFTYAAVRPGNQLDVVEVVMERGAGEWRAARVGFRAAGQPTGVRAWLQTPAAGWAFAAFSLLVLLGLLRRGSLLRRWLAGGFQAIREHRRLVTLTLLGLYGLFALGAYTGTTLPQECEQAVLDVVNAAIGSVGATAAYGSGNVLRAAATTYFQNFGVVTASVTFPLAALFGVPAYAFAAASFFTQGVPFGLLATGGPLYLFFLLVLLALELTSYFLVVAGGGMLLATVVGRGAPGRFARGFRKLLLMLPVAGVLLLIGAWYEALIIILGLA
;
A
#
# COMPACT_ATOMS: atom_id res chain seq x y z
N MET A 1 29.18 -20.30 41.79
CA MET A 1 29.30 -19.19 40.80
C MET A 1 28.64 -19.67 39.52
N VAL A 2 27.40 -19.27 39.25
CA VAL A 2 26.70 -19.55 38.00
C VAL A 2 26.51 -18.20 37.32
N SER A 3 27.21 -18.02 36.20
CA SER A 3 27.13 -16.82 35.35
C SER A 3 25.91 -16.95 34.45
N THR A 4 24.86 -16.19 34.71
CA THR A 4 23.74 -16.02 33.79
C THR A 4 24.09 -14.92 32.79
N THR A 5 24.56 -15.31 31.61
CA THR A 5 24.61 -14.44 30.44
C THR A 5 23.18 -14.13 30.01
N SER A 6 22.74 -12.90 30.32
CA SER A 6 21.53 -12.30 29.80
C SER A 6 21.72 -12.00 28.31
N ASP A 7 21.41 -12.96 27.44
CA ASP A 7 21.19 -12.71 26.01
C ASP A 7 19.90 -11.89 25.84
N ARG A 8 19.99 -10.57 26.00
CA ARG A 8 18.98 -9.66 25.47
C ARG A 8 19.34 -9.36 24.01
N PRO A 9 18.50 -9.68 23.03
CA PRO A 9 18.73 -9.24 21.66
C PRO A 9 18.79 -7.70 21.62
N SER A 10 19.78 -7.15 20.91
CA SER A 10 19.97 -5.70 20.81
C SER A 10 18.70 -5.02 20.25
N PRO A 11 18.25 -3.88 20.79
CA PRO A 11 17.02 -3.20 20.34
C PRO A 11 17.16 -2.41 19.02
N LEU A 12 18.39 -2.28 18.51
CA LEU A 12 18.74 -1.51 17.30
C LEU A 12 18.01 -1.94 16.01
N PRO A 13 17.91 -3.23 15.64
CA PRO A 13 17.21 -3.66 14.43
C PRO A 13 15.70 -3.38 14.47
N ALA A 14 15.07 -3.51 15.65
CA ALA A 14 13.63 -3.25 15.80
C ALA A 14 13.32 -1.75 15.71
N ALA A 15 14.11 -0.90 16.37
CA ALA A 15 13.94 0.56 16.29
C ALA A 15 14.16 1.10 14.86
N LEU A 16 15.14 0.57 14.13
CA LEU A 16 15.39 0.92 12.72
C LEU A 16 14.26 0.46 11.79
N ALA A 17 13.69 -0.72 12.04
CA ALA A 17 12.57 -1.22 11.25
C ALA A 17 11.30 -0.41 11.46
N VAL A 18 11.01 0.03 12.68
CA VAL A 18 9.85 0.87 12.94
C VAL A 18 10.04 2.30 12.42
N ALA A 19 11.24 2.87 12.53
CA ALA A 19 11.55 4.16 11.91
C ALA A 19 11.43 4.11 10.37
N ALA A 20 11.81 3.00 9.74
CA ALA A 20 11.63 2.79 8.31
C ALA A 20 10.16 2.59 7.92
N LEU A 21 9.36 1.92 8.76
CA LEU A 21 7.90 1.80 8.60
C LEU A 21 7.21 3.18 8.59
N LEU A 22 7.56 4.06 9.52
CA LEU A 22 7.02 5.41 9.59
C LEU A 22 7.41 6.27 8.37
N PHE A 23 8.59 6.05 7.79
CA PHE A 23 9.06 6.77 6.59
C PHE A 23 8.38 6.26 5.30
N ALA A 24 8.13 4.96 5.17
CA ALA A 24 7.45 4.37 4.02
C ALA A 24 5.94 4.65 3.99
N LEU A 25 5.35 4.99 5.14
CA LEU A 25 3.92 5.29 5.32
C LEU A 25 3.63 6.81 5.40
N GLY A 26 4.64 7.67 5.26
CA GLY A 26 4.48 9.12 5.14
C GLY A 26 3.67 9.50 3.89
N PRO A 27 2.86 10.57 3.96
CA PRO A 27 1.59 10.69 3.23
C PRO A 27 1.77 10.67 1.71
N GLY A 28 1.02 9.77 1.07
CA GLY A 28 0.72 9.85 -0.35
C GLY A 28 0.22 11.25 -0.69
N TRP A 29 1.02 11.98 -1.45
CA TRP A 29 0.67 13.24 -2.06
C TRP A 29 -0.43 13.01 -3.11
N VAL A 30 -1.67 12.87 -2.67
CA VAL A 30 -2.84 12.90 -3.53
C VAL A 30 -3.50 14.26 -3.35
N ARG A 31 -3.29 15.12 -4.35
CA ARG A 31 -3.95 16.41 -4.48
C ARG A 31 -5.44 16.16 -4.71
N ALA A 32 -6.28 16.45 -3.72
CA ALA A 32 -7.73 16.41 -3.87
C ALA A 32 -8.22 17.61 -4.72
N GLN A 33 -9.05 17.34 -5.73
CA GLN A 33 -9.85 18.35 -6.43
C GLN A 33 -11.20 18.53 -5.71
N PRO A 34 -11.84 19.72 -5.77
CA PRO A 34 -13.10 19.99 -5.08
C PRO A 34 -14.28 19.30 -5.79
N GLY A 35 -15.06 18.51 -5.03
CA GLY A 35 -16.31 17.92 -5.49
C GLY A 35 -17.50 18.88 -5.31
N ALA A 36 -18.41 18.86 -6.29
CA ALA A 36 -19.64 19.65 -6.30
C ALA A 36 -20.71 19.12 -5.31
N ALA A 37 -21.53 20.03 -4.81
CA ALA A 37 -22.60 19.77 -3.84
C ALA A 37 -23.80 19.00 -4.43
N PRO A 38 -24.48 18.12 -3.67
CA PRO A 38 -25.79 17.60 -4.03
C PRO A 38 -26.91 18.52 -3.54
N THR A 39 -27.94 18.67 -4.38
CA THR A 39 -29.20 19.36 -4.08
C THR A 39 -30.17 18.46 -3.31
N ASP A 40 -30.87 19.07 -2.36
CA ASP A 40 -31.96 18.52 -1.57
C ASP A 40 -33.09 17.92 -2.43
N ASP A 41 -33.68 16.83 -1.94
CA ASP A 41 -35.14 16.78 -1.87
C ASP A 41 -35.61 15.90 -0.71
N ALA A 42 -36.48 16.48 0.11
CA ALA A 42 -37.04 15.90 1.31
C ALA A 42 -38.30 15.09 1.00
N SER A 43 -38.60 14.05 1.79
CA SER A 43 -39.95 13.87 2.38
C SER A 43 -40.03 12.78 3.46
N ARG A 44 -40.37 13.28 4.65
CA ARG A 44 -41.09 12.74 5.81
C ARG A 44 -41.69 11.32 5.73
N SER A 45 -41.51 10.58 6.83
CA SER A 45 -42.63 10.11 7.66
C SER A 45 -42.16 9.78 9.08
N ALA A 46 -42.74 10.47 10.07
CA ALA A 46 -42.49 10.27 11.49
C ALA A 46 -43.47 9.23 12.04
N VAL A 47 -42.95 8.20 12.70
CA VAL A 47 -43.71 7.33 13.60
C VAL A 47 -43.02 7.39 14.95
N THR A 48 -43.68 8.03 15.91
CA THR A 48 -43.22 8.18 17.28
C THR A 48 -43.35 6.84 18.01
N ARG A 49 -42.24 6.11 18.14
CA ARG A 49 -42.03 5.15 19.25
C ARG A 49 -41.18 5.87 20.28
N GLU A 50 -41.48 5.69 21.57
CA GLU A 50 -40.56 6.06 22.65
C GLU A 50 -39.21 5.41 22.37
N ALA A 51 -38.27 6.23 21.89
CA ALA A 51 -36.96 5.79 21.49
C ALA A 51 -36.13 5.64 22.77
N THR A 52 -35.75 4.41 23.10
CA THR A 52 -34.42 4.22 23.68
C THR A 52 -33.45 4.95 22.75
N VAL A 53 -32.97 6.12 23.19
CA VAL A 53 -32.07 6.95 22.39
C VAL A 53 -30.87 6.09 22.05
N ASP A 54 -30.73 5.79 20.77
CA ASP A 54 -29.61 5.04 20.25
C ASP A 54 -28.31 5.76 20.68
N PRO A 55 -27.45 5.13 21.49
CA PRO A 55 -26.28 5.80 22.06
C PRO A 55 -25.12 5.92 21.07
N VAL A 56 -25.15 5.18 19.96
CA VAL A 56 -24.02 5.07 19.04
C VAL A 56 -23.69 6.40 18.33
N PRO A 57 -24.65 7.21 17.88
CA PRO A 57 -24.36 8.53 17.31
C PRO A 57 -23.63 9.46 18.30
N ALA A 58 -24.04 9.47 19.57
CA ALA A 58 -23.37 10.28 20.60
C ALA A 58 -21.96 9.75 20.93
N ALA A 59 -21.77 8.43 20.91
CA ALA A 59 -20.45 7.83 21.05
C ALA A 59 -19.52 8.17 19.87
N ALA A 60 -20.07 8.28 18.65
CA ALA A 60 -19.32 8.72 17.48
C ALA A 60 -18.89 10.20 17.61
N ASP A 61 -19.76 11.08 18.10
CA ASP A 61 -19.41 12.49 18.37
C ASP A 61 -18.27 12.61 19.40
N ALA A 62 -18.36 11.84 20.49
CA ALA A 62 -17.34 11.79 21.52
C ALA A 62 -16.00 11.28 20.97
N ALA A 63 -16.03 10.34 20.02
CA ALA A 63 -14.85 9.85 19.34
C ALA A 63 -14.19 10.92 18.47
N VAL A 64 -14.97 11.76 17.75
CA VAL A 64 -14.46 12.93 17.01
C VAL A 64 -13.81 13.93 17.96
N ALA A 65 -14.48 14.27 19.07
CA ALA A 65 -13.95 15.21 20.05
C ALA A 65 -12.62 14.71 20.66
N THR A 66 -12.56 13.42 20.98
CA THR A 66 -11.34 12.77 21.48
C THR A 66 -10.22 12.80 20.44
N TRP A 67 -10.54 12.54 19.17
CA TRP A 67 -9.58 12.60 18.07
C TRP A 67 -9.05 14.02 17.83
N LEU A 68 -9.91 15.04 17.86
CA LEU A 68 -9.52 16.45 17.75
C LEU A 68 -8.56 16.91 18.86
N ALA A 69 -8.68 16.33 20.05
CA ALA A 69 -7.81 16.64 21.18
C ALA A 69 -6.42 15.96 21.10
N ARG A 70 -6.21 15.04 20.15
CA ARG A 70 -4.94 14.33 19.99
C ARG A 70 -3.83 15.29 19.58
N LYS A 71 -2.69 15.18 20.27
CA LYS A 71 -1.48 15.93 19.92
C LYS A 71 -0.62 15.14 18.93
N PRO A 72 -0.04 15.78 17.91
CA PRO A 72 0.96 15.14 17.05
C PRO A 72 2.13 14.65 17.90
N VAL A 73 2.56 13.41 17.67
CA VAL A 73 3.74 12.85 18.33
C VAL A 73 4.97 13.17 17.49
N SER A 74 6.03 13.69 18.12
CA SER A 74 7.27 14.02 17.41
C SER A 74 8.08 12.76 17.07
N LEU A 75 8.85 12.80 15.98
CA LEU A 75 9.76 11.72 15.61
C LEU A 75 10.82 11.44 16.69
N GLU A 76 11.26 12.47 17.41
CA GLU A 76 12.21 12.36 18.53
C GLU A 76 11.60 11.57 19.70
N THR A 77 10.32 11.81 20.01
CA THR A 77 9.57 11.04 21.00
C THR A 77 9.43 9.58 20.56
N LEU A 78 9.10 9.33 19.29
CA LEU A 78 8.95 7.98 18.76
C LEU A 78 10.28 7.20 18.72
N ALA A 79 11.37 7.87 18.39
CA ALA A 79 12.71 7.27 18.36
C ALA A 79 13.26 6.92 19.76
N GLY A 80 12.71 7.53 20.81
CA GLY A 80 13.07 7.25 22.20
C GLY A 80 12.23 6.15 22.87
N LEU A 81 11.16 5.66 22.22
CA LEU A 81 10.32 4.60 22.77
C LEU A 81 11.01 3.24 22.65
N ASP A 82 10.72 2.35 23.61
CA ASP A 82 11.07 0.95 23.44
C ASP A 82 10.20 0.33 22.32
N PRO A 83 10.66 -0.78 21.68
CA PRO A 83 9.91 -1.38 20.56
C PRO A 83 8.48 -1.78 20.91
N LYS A 84 8.23 -2.22 22.15
CA LYS A 84 6.91 -2.65 22.62
C LYS A 84 5.95 -1.48 22.71
N GLU A 85 6.36 -0.40 23.36
CA GLU A 85 5.57 0.81 23.55
C GLU A 85 5.36 1.55 22.23
N LEU A 86 6.34 1.53 21.34
CA LEU A 86 6.19 2.05 19.99
C LEU A 86 5.13 1.27 19.19
N CYS A 87 5.11 -0.06 19.30
CA CYS A 87 4.09 -0.91 18.68
C CYS A 87 2.68 -0.67 19.25
N LEU A 88 2.54 -0.48 20.55
CA LEU A 88 1.26 -0.11 21.17
C LEU A 88 0.74 1.26 20.67
N ARG A 89 1.64 2.14 20.22
CA ARG A 89 1.29 3.47 19.69
C ARG A 89 1.02 3.47 18.18
N LEU A 90 1.44 2.46 17.43
CA LEU A 90 1.33 2.43 15.97
C LEU A 90 -0.11 2.61 15.44
N PRO A 91 -1.14 1.93 16.00
CA PRO A 91 -2.53 2.11 15.54
C PRO A 91 -3.00 3.56 15.66
N ASP A 92 -2.61 4.24 16.74
CA ASP A 92 -2.92 5.65 16.95
C ASP A 92 -2.17 6.59 15.98
N LEU A 93 -1.00 6.18 15.49
CA LEU A 93 -0.20 6.97 14.55
C LEU A 93 -0.66 6.79 13.10
N VAL A 94 -1.21 5.63 12.75
CA VAL A 94 -1.52 5.28 11.36
C VAL A 94 -3.01 5.18 11.09
N THR A 95 -3.77 4.48 11.93
CA THR A 95 -5.22 4.26 11.75
C THR A 95 -6.01 5.49 12.18
N ASN A 96 -5.57 6.15 13.25
CA ASN A 96 -6.24 7.31 13.86
C ASN A 96 -5.28 8.51 14.04
N PRO A 97 -4.59 8.96 12.98
CA PRO A 97 -3.52 9.95 13.08
C PRO A 97 -4.06 11.27 13.66
N ALA A 98 -3.26 11.93 14.50
CA ALA A 98 -3.64 13.23 15.07
C ALA A 98 -3.95 14.24 13.94
N PRO A 99 -5.04 15.02 14.05
CA PRO A 99 -5.37 16.01 13.04
C PRO A 99 -4.34 17.14 12.98
N PRO A 100 -4.16 17.79 11.82
CA PRO A 100 -3.39 19.02 11.72
C PRO A 100 -3.88 20.08 12.73
N PRO A 101 -2.98 20.78 13.45
CA PRO A 101 -3.37 21.82 14.40
C PRO A 101 -4.27 22.87 13.76
N GLY A 102 -5.43 23.15 14.37
CA GLY A 102 -6.42 24.08 13.83
C GLY A 102 -7.49 23.45 12.94
N THR A 103 -7.54 22.11 12.84
CA THR A 103 -8.67 21.38 12.24
C THR A 103 -9.94 21.65 13.05
N GLN A 104 -11.04 21.96 12.35
CA GLN A 104 -12.37 22.15 12.92
C GLN A 104 -13.32 21.11 12.31
N VAL A 105 -14.21 20.54 13.11
CA VAL A 105 -15.25 19.60 12.66
C VAL A 105 -16.59 20.11 13.15
N ARG A 106 -17.59 20.11 12.26
CA ARG A 106 -18.97 20.43 12.59
C ARG A 106 -19.67 19.15 13.01
N ILE A 107 -19.81 18.95 14.32
CA ILE A 107 -20.39 17.74 14.90
C ILE A 107 -21.89 17.68 14.60
N GLU A 108 -22.53 18.85 14.51
CA GLU A 108 -23.92 19.06 14.15
C GLU A 108 -24.28 18.58 12.73
N ASP A 109 -23.29 18.55 11.80
CA ASP A 109 -23.47 18.12 10.41
C ASP A 109 -23.31 16.59 10.25
N ARG A 110 -23.52 15.82 11.33
CA ARG A 110 -23.38 14.36 11.32
C ARG A 110 -24.39 13.72 10.37
N ILE A 111 -23.88 12.94 9.43
CA ILE A 111 -24.68 12.10 8.53
C ILE A 111 -24.30 10.65 8.77
N GLU A 112 -25.29 9.78 9.00
CA GLU A 112 -25.07 8.34 9.01
C GLU A 112 -25.04 7.81 7.58
N GLY A 113 -23.94 7.16 7.22
CA GLY A 113 -23.73 6.56 5.90
C GLY A 113 -24.20 5.11 5.85
N PRO A 114 -24.40 4.55 4.64
CA PRO A 114 -24.79 3.16 4.48
C PRO A 114 -23.68 2.20 4.98
N SER A 115 -24.10 1.07 5.54
CA SER A 115 -23.25 -0.06 5.91
C SER A 115 -23.95 -1.36 5.53
N ASP A 116 -23.24 -2.26 4.87
CA ASP A 116 -23.75 -3.59 4.49
C ASP A 116 -23.58 -4.62 5.63
N ASP A 117 -22.90 -4.24 6.72
CA ASP A 117 -22.63 -5.05 7.90
C ASP A 117 -23.45 -4.53 9.08
N PRO A 118 -24.32 -5.35 9.71
CA PRO A 118 -25.15 -4.93 10.84
C PRO A 118 -24.35 -4.60 12.11
N ASP A 119 -23.12 -5.07 12.21
CA ASP A 119 -22.22 -4.79 13.34
C ASP A 119 -21.28 -3.60 13.06
N VAL A 120 -21.50 -2.87 11.94
CA VAL A 120 -20.72 -1.69 11.56
C VAL A 120 -21.64 -0.51 11.27
N ARG A 121 -21.30 0.66 11.81
CA ARG A 121 -22.01 1.92 11.54
C ARG A 121 -21.01 3.01 11.18
N ARG A 122 -21.37 3.86 10.22
CA ARG A 122 -20.47 4.87 9.65
C ARG A 122 -21.10 6.24 9.78
N PHE A 123 -20.36 7.19 10.34
CA PHE A 123 -20.79 8.56 10.50
C PHE A 123 -19.80 9.49 9.82
N THR A 124 -20.29 10.46 9.07
CA THR A 124 -19.47 11.47 8.41
C THR A 124 -19.80 12.87 8.92
N TYR A 125 -18.77 13.71 8.99
CA TYR A 125 -18.85 15.08 9.51
C TYR A 125 -18.14 16.03 8.56
N ALA A 126 -18.69 17.23 8.36
CA ALA A 126 -18.01 18.28 7.64
C ALA A 126 -16.82 18.80 8.46
N ALA A 127 -15.65 18.94 7.82
CA ALA A 127 -14.43 19.40 8.47
C ALA A 127 -13.74 20.50 7.67
N VAL A 128 -13.01 21.37 8.38
CA VAL A 128 -12.18 22.42 7.80
C VAL A 128 -10.77 22.27 8.35
N ARG A 129 -9.82 22.04 7.46
CA ARG A 129 -8.39 22.01 7.77
C ARG A 129 -7.78 23.42 7.71
N PRO A 130 -6.59 23.62 8.31
CA PRO A 130 -5.84 24.86 8.19
C PRO A 130 -5.70 25.30 6.73
N GLY A 131 -5.86 26.60 6.47
CA GLY A 131 -5.88 27.14 5.12
C GLY A 131 -7.24 27.05 4.41
N ASN A 132 -8.35 26.93 5.16
CA ASN A 132 -9.73 26.84 4.65
C ASN A 132 -9.97 25.66 3.70
N GLN A 133 -9.26 24.55 3.91
CA GLN A 133 -9.46 23.35 3.10
C GLN A 133 -10.64 22.55 3.65
N LEU A 134 -11.72 22.47 2.87
CA LEU A 134 -12.88 21.63 3.20
C LEU A 134 -12.51 20.15 3.08
N ASP A 135 -12.97 19.36 4.04
CA ASP A 135 -12.74 17.91 4.12
C ASP A 135 -13.92 17.21 4.80
N VAL A 136 -13.90 15.89 4.82
CA VAL A 136 -14.89 15.07 5.53
C VAL A 136 -14.17 14.21 6.55
N VAL A 137 -14.63 14.20 7.80
CA VAL A 137 -14.19 13.24 8.82
C VAL A 137 -15.15 12.06 8.82
N GLU A 138 -14.61 10.85 8.88
CA GLU A 138 -15.39 9.61 8.99
C GLU A 138 -15.08 8.93 10.34
N VAL A 139 -16.14 8.48 10.99
CA VAL A 139 -16.09 7.62 12.19
C VAL A 139 -16.72 6.29 11.83
N VAL A 140 -15.97 5.21 12.00
CA VAL A 140 -16.46 3.83 11.88
C VAL A 140 -16.62 3.28 13.28
N MET A 141 -17.87 2.96 13.63
CA MET A 141 -18.24 2.29 14.86
C MET A 141 -18.42 0.81 14.56
N GLU A 142 -17.79 -0.04 15.36
CA GLU A 142 -17.91 -1.50 15.24
C GLU A 142 -18.43 -2.09 16.55
N ARG A 143 -19.22 -3.14 16.43
CA ARG A 143 -19.80 -3.85 17.57
C ARG A 143 -18.92 -5.05 17.94
N GLY A 144 -18.23 -4.96 19.07
CA GLY A 144 -17.41 -6.04 19.62
C GLY A 144 -17.91 -6.46 21.00
N ALA A 145 -18.07 -7.77 21.23
CA ALA A 145 -18.54 -8.33 22.50
C ALA A 145 -19.83 -7.69 23.05
N GLY A 146 -20.72 -7.25 22.14
CA GLY A 146 -21.98 -6.59 22.48
C GLY A 146 -21.93 -5.07 22.64
N GLU A 147 -20.73 -4.46 22.68
CA GLU A 147 -20.52 -3.01 22.83
C GLU A 147 -20.09 -2.35 21.51
N TRP A 148 -20.55 -1.12 21.28
CA TRP A 148 -20.10 -0.30 20.16
C TRP A 148 -18.84 0.49 20.54
N ARG A 149 -17.80 0.42 19.71
CA ARG A 149 -16.56 1.17 19.89
C ARG A 149 -16.14 1.83 18.58
N ALA A 150 -15.51 2.99 18.67
CA ALA A 150 -14.92 3.63 17.51
C ALA A 150 -13.69 2.84 17.07
N ALA A 151 -13.81 2.10 15.98
CA ALA A 151 -12.71 1.36 15.38
C ALA A 151 -11.78 2.30 14.59
N ARG A 152 -12.36 3.34 13.98
CA ARG A 152 -11.63 4.32 13.18
C ARG A 152 -12.24 5.72 13.29
N VAL A 153 -11.39 6.73 13.45
CA VAL A 153 -11.70 8.16 13.40
C VAL A 153 -10.60 8.87 12.65
N GLY A 154 -10.96 9.61 11.61
CA GLY A 154 -10.01 10.46 10.91
C GLY A 154 -10.64 11.14 9.71
N PHE A 155 -9.84 11.89 8.95
CA PHE A 155 -10.29 12.31 7.63
C PHE A 155 -10.68 11.07 6.84
N ARG A 156 -11.83 11.15 6.17
CA ARG A 156 -12.31 10.15 5.25
C ARG A 156 -11.28 10.03 4.14
N ALA A 157 -10.30 9.15 4.33
CA ALA A 157 -9.52 8.62 3.23
C ALA A 157 -10.56 7.95 2.36
N ALA A 158 -10.93 8.58 1.24
CA ALA A 158 -12.07 8.21 0.41
C ALA A 158 -12.18 6.68 0.30
N GLY A 159 -12.98 6.08 1.21
CA GLY A 159 -13.16 4.64 1.32
C GLY A 159 -14.01 4.12 0.17
N GLN A 160 -14.55 5.03 -0.61
CA GLN A 160 -14.93 4.81 -1.99
C GLN A 160 -13.75 5.27 -2.86
N PRO A 161 -13.20 4.39 -3.72
CA PRO A 161 -12.18 4.83 -4.64
C PRO A 161 -12.75 5.99 -5.47
N THR A 162 -12.16 7.18 -5.36
CA THR A 162 -12.56 8.37 -6.13
C THR A 162 -11.62 8.58 -7.32
N GLY A 163 -12.10 9.18 -8.41
CA GLY A 163 -11.30 9.44 -9.61
C GLY A 163 -10.89 8.16 -10.35
N VAL A 164 -9.62 8.07 -10.78
CA VAL A 164 -9.10 6.96 -11.62
C VAL A 164 -9.27 5.58 -10.96
N ARG A 165 -9.26 5.51 -9.62
CA ARG A 165 -9.46 4.25 -8.89
C ARG A 165 -10.91 3.79 -8.87
N ALA A 166 -11.88 4.71 -8.95
CA ALA A 166 -13.31 4.40 -9.02
C ALA A 166 -13.61 3.62 -10.30
N TRP A 167 -13.00 4.06 -11.39
CA TRP A 167 -13.17 3.49 -12.71
C TRP A 167 -12.73 2.01 -12.77
N LEU A 168 -11.67 1.63 -12.05
CA LEU A 168 -11.19 0.24 -11.99
C LEU A 168 -12.21 -0.74 -11.42
N GLN A 169 -13.17 -0.24 -10.64
CA GLN A 169 -14.23 -1.07 -10.05
C GLN A 169 -15.38 -1.33 -11.03
N THR A 170 -15.34 -0.74 -12.24
CA THR A 170 -16.39 -0.92 -13.26
C THR A 170 -16.17 -2.17 -14.12
N PRO A 171 -17.24 -2.78 -14.67
CA PRO A 171 -17.10 -3.88 -15.62
C PRO A 171 -16.30 -3.50 -16.88
N ALA A 172 -16.41 -2.24 -17.32
CA ALA A 172 -15.69 -1.74 -18.49
C ALA A 172 -14.17 -1.77 -18.29
N ALA A 173 -13.68 -1.42 -17.10
CA ALA A 173 -12.27 -1.53 -16.75
C ALA A 173 -11.79 -3.00 -16.77
N GLY A 174 -12.61 -3.91 -16.26
CA GLY A 174 -12.35 -5.35 -16.36
C GLY A 174 -12.20 -5.82 -17.80
N TRP A 175 -13.14 -5.47 -18.68
CA TRP A 175 -13.06 -5.84 -20.11
C TRP A 175 -11.90 -5.18 -20.83
N ALA A 176 -11.58 -3.93 -20.52
CA ALA A 176 -10.40 -3.25 -21.05
C ALA A 176 -9.10 -3.98 -20.63
N PHE A 177 -9.02 -4.41 -19.37
CA PHE A 177 -7.90 -5.19 -18.87
C PHE A 177 -7.81 -6.58 -19.50
N ALA A 178 -8.94 -7.27 -19.73
CA ALA A 178 -8.97 -8.53 -20.46
C ALA A 178 -8.46 -8.37 -21.90
N ALA A 179 -8.96 -7.34 -22.61
CA ALA A 179 -8.52 -7.03 -23.97
C ALA A 179 -7.03 -6.68 -24.02
N PHE A 180 -6.54 -5.88 -23.07
CA PHE A 180 -5.12 -5.59 -22.91
C PHE A 180 -4.30 -6.86 -22.68
N SER A 181 -4.73 -7.73 -21.77
CA SER A 181 -4.08 -9.02 -21.49
C SER A 181 -3.99 -9.90 -22.74
N LEU A 182 -5.07 -9.96 -23.51
CA LEU A 182 -5.11 -10.69 -24.78
C LEU A 182 -4.17 -10.08 -25.81
N LEU A 183 -4.09 -8.75 -25.92
CA LEU A 183 -3.15 -8.07 -26.82
C LEU A 183 -1.69 -8.35 -26.44
N VAL A 184 -1.37 -8.35 -25.15
CA VAL A 184 -0.04 -8.73 -24.65
C VAL A 184 0.26 -10.18 -25.02
N LEU A 185 -0.66 -11.11 -24.76
CA LEU A 185 -0.53 -12.53 -25.11
C LEU A 185 -0.30 -12.73 -26.63
N LEU A 186 -1.14 -12.10 -27.46
CA LEU A 186 -0.98 -12.12 -28.92
C LEU A 186 0.37 -11.51 -29.34
N GLY A 187 0.81 -10.45 -28.68
CA GLY A 187 2.14 -9.87 -28.87
C GLY A 187 3.26 -10.85 -28.54
N LEU A 188 3.15 -11.63 -27.47
CA LEU A 188 4.14 -12.65 -27.10
C LEU A 188 4.16 -13.83 -28.09
N LEU A 189 2.99 -14.25 -28.58
CA LEU A 189 2.87 -15.39 -29.50
C LEU A 189 3.35 -15.04 -30.93
N ARG A 190 3.06 -13.84 -31.42
CA ARG A 190 3.42 -13.41 -32.79
C ARG A 190 4.92 -13.16 -32.93
N ARG A 191 5.58 -13.92 -33.81
CA ARG A 191 7.00 -13.69 -34.16
C ARG A 191 7.18 -12.29 -34.74
N GLY A 192 8.25 -11.60 -34.35
CA GLY A 192 8.57 -10.26 -34.84
C GLY A 192 7.76 -9.10 -34.22
N SER A 193 6.86 -9.36 -33.27
CA SER A 193 6.10 -8.30 -32.60
C SER A 193 7.00 -7.27 -31.91
N LEU A 194 6.50 -6.03 -31.75
CA LEU A 194 7.20 -4.97 -31.02
C LEU A 194 7.50 -5.37 -29.58
N LEU A 195 6.53 -5.99 -28.90
CA LEU A 195 6.70 -6.47 -27.52
C LEU A 195 7.86 -7.47 -27.42
N ARG A 196 7.93 -8.47 -28.29
CA ARG A 196 9.05 -9.43 -28.28
C ARG A 196 10.39 -8.77 -28.55
N ARG A 197 10.44 -7.76 -29.43
CA ARG A 197 11.66 -6.98 -29.69
C ARG A 197 12.08 -6.18 -28.47
N TRP A 198 11.15 -5.55 -27.76
CA TRP A 198 11.43 -4.84 -26.52
C TRP A 198 11.89 -5.78 -25.41
N LEU A 199 11.23 -6.93 -25.22
CA LEU A 199 11.65 -7.93 -24.25
C LEU A 199 13.04 -8.47 -24.57
N ALA A 200 13.32 -8.83 -25.83
CA ALA A 200 14.64 -9.26 -26.26
C ALA A 200 15.72 -8.19 -26.02
N GLY A 201 15.39 -6.92 -26.26
CA GLY A 201 16.26 -5.78 -25.94
C GLY A 201 16.50 -5.63 -24.43
N GLY A 202 15.47 -5.83 -23.61
CA GLY A 202 15.59 -5.85 -22.16
C GLY A 202 16.50 -6.98 -21.67
N PHE A 203 16.30 -8.21 -22.16
CA PHE A 203 17.18 -9.34 -21.86
C PHE A 203 18.62 -9.12 -22.36
N GLN A 204 18.81 -8.43 -23.47
CA GLN A 204 20.15 -8.05 -23.92
C GLN A 204 20.80 -7.04 -22.97
N ALA A 205 20.06 -6.03 -22.51
CA ALA A 205 20.55 -5.06 -21.52
C ALA A 205 20.93 -5.76 -20.20
N ILE A 206 20.08 -6.68 -19.72
CA ILE A 206 20.35 -7.50 -18.54
C ILE A 206 21.62 -8.31 -18.72
N ARG A 207 21.81 -8.97 -19.87
CA ARG A 207 23.04 -9.74 -20.16
C ARG A 207 24.29 -8.86 -20.21
N GLU A 208 24.20 -7.68 -20.81
CA GLU A 208 25.30 -6.70 -20.86
C GLU A 208 25.72 -6.25 -19.44
N HIS A 209 24.75 -6.13 -18.52
CA HIS A 209 24.95 -5.68 -17.14
C HIS A 209 24.74 -6.80 -16.12
N ARG A 210 24.99 -8.07 -16.49
CA ARG A 210 24.57 -9.25 -15.71
C ARG A 210 25.00 -9.19 -14.25
N ARG A 211 26.23 -8.76 -13.97
CA ARG A 211 26.77 -8.68 -12.61
C ARG A 211 26.02 -7.63 -11.78
N LEU A 212 25.76 -6.47 -12.36
CA LEU A 212 25.00 -5.41 -11.69
C LEU A 212 23.59 -5.91 -11.40
N VAL A 213 22.89 -6.46 -12.39
CA VAL A 213 21.52 -6.95 -12.22
C VAL A 213 21.47 -8.05 -11.14
N THR A 214 22.36 -9.04 -11.20
CA THR A 214 22.41 -10.10 -10.19
C THR A 214 22.68 -9.57 -8.79
N LEU A 215 23.64 -8.64 -8.62
CA LEU A 215 23.92 -8.04 -7.31
C LEU A 215 22.74 -7.21 -6.80
N THR A 216 22.07 -6.46 -7.67
CA THR A 216 20.86 -5.70 -7.32
C THR A 216 19.75 -6.63 -6.85
N LEU A 217 19.47 -7.70 -7.60
CA LEU A 217 18.43 -8.67 -7.24
C LEU A 217 18.77 -9.36 -5.91
N LEU A 218 19.98 -9.91 -5.75
CA LEU A 218 20.39 -10.58 -4.52
C LEU A 218 20.36 -9.63 -3.31
N GLY A 219 20.83 -8.40 -3.48
CA GLY A 219 20.81 -7.40 -2.42
C GLY A 219 19.40 -7.02 -1.99
N LEU A 220 18.51 -6.73 -2.94
CA LEU A 220 17.13 -6.34 -2.64
C LEU A 220 16.28 -7.50 -2.12
N TYR A 221 16.45 -8.73 -2.66
CA TYR A 221 15.84 -9.92 -2.08
C TYR A 221 16.36 -10.21 -0.68
N GLY A 222 17.67 -10.04 -0.45
CA GLY A 222 18.27 -10.20 0.87
C GLY A 222 17.72 -9.20 1.88
N LEU A 223 17.53 -7.94 1.48
CA LEU A 223 16.92 -6.92 2.33
C LEU A 223 15.43 -7.19 2.60
N PHE A 224 14.67 -7.64 1.60
CA PHE A 224 13.28 -8.05 1.80
C PHE A 224 13.20 -9.24 2.78
N ALA A 225 14.05 -10.26 2.59
CA ALA A 225 14.11 -11.42 3.47
C ALA A 225 14.55 -11.04 4.90
N LEU A 226 15.49 -10.10 5.04
CA LEU A 226 15.88 -9.57 6.35
C LEU A 226 14.73 -8.80 7.00
N GLY A 227 13.94 -8.06 6.22
CA GLY A 227 12.71 -7.43 6.67
C GLY A 227 11.70 -8.46 7.20
N ALA A 228 11.42 -9.50 6.42
CA ALA A 228 10.54 -10.60 6.81
C ALA A 228 11.05 -11.32 8.07
N TYR A 229 12.34 -11.61 8.15
CA TYR A 229 12.96 -12.17 9.35
C TYR A 229 12.84 -11.22 10.56
N THR A 230 12.99 -9.91 10.36
CA THR A 230 12.78 -8.93 11.44
C THR A 230 11.33 -9.00 11.94
N GLY A 231 10.37 -9.15 11.03
CA GLY A 231 8.96 -9.36 11.33
C GLY A 231 8.71 -10.56 12.25
N THR A 232 9.40 -11.69 12.05
CA THR A 232 9.25 -12.88 12.92
C THR A 232 9.79 -12.68 14.33
N THR A 233 10.64 -11.66 14.53
CA THR A 233 11.23 -11.34 15.84
C THR A 233 10.51 -10.21 16.58
N LEU A 234 9.47 -9.63 15.99
CA LEU A 234 8.70 -8.57 16.64
C LEU A 234 7.89 -9.13 17.82
N PRO A 235 7.73 -8.35 18.92
CA PRO A 235 6.80 -8.69 19.99
C PRO A 235 5.39 -8.90 19.47
N GLN A 236 4.61 -9.78 20.12
CA GLN A 236 3.21 -10.05 19.74
C GLN A 236 2.33 -8.80 19.76
N GLU A 237 2.67 -7.82 20.60
CA GLU A 237 1.99 -6.52 20.66
C GLU A 237 2.12 -5.72 19.34
N CYS A 238 3.11 -6.02 18.50
CA CYS A 238 3.28 -5.43 17.18
C CYS A 238 2.42 -6.11 16.11
N GLU A 239 1.90 -7.32 16.35
CA GLU A 239 1.18 -8.10 15.35
C GLU A 239 -0.13 -7.39 14.93
N GLN A 240 -0.97 -7.02 15.90
CA GLN A 240 -2.20 -6.25 15.63
C GLN A 240 -1.89 -4.88 15.02
N ALA A 241 -0.87 -4.19 15.53
CA ALA A 241 -0.47 -2.89 15.01
C ALA A 241 -0.04 -2.95 13.54
N VAL A 242 0.76 -3.94 13.16
CA VAL A 242 1.18 -4.16 11.77
C VAL A 242 -0.01 -4.60 10.91
N LEU A 243 -0.87 -5.47 11.41
CA LEU A 243 -2.08 -5.90 10.70
C LEU A 243 -3.05 -4.73 10.45
N ASP A 244 -3.25 -3.83 11.41
CA ASP A 244 -4.10 -2.65 11.25
C ASP A 244 -3.55 -1.69 10.21
N VAL A 245 -2.23 -1.48 10.20
CA VAL A 245 -1.53 -0.69 9.18
C VAL A 245 -1.67 -1.31 7.79
N VAL A 246 -1.45 -2.62 7.69
CA VAL A 246 -1.59 -3.37 6.44
C VAL A 246 -3.04 -3.32 5.94
N ASN A 247 -4.02 -3.51 6.83
CA ASN A 247 -5.45 -3.45 6.50
C ASN A 247 -5.87 -2.03 6.05
N ALA A 248 -5.36 -0.98 6.70
CA ALA A 248 -5.58 0.39 6.28
C ALA A 248 -4.96 0.68 4.90
N ALA A 249 -3.76 0.16 4.64
CA ALA A 249 -3.09 0.29 3.35
C ALA A 249 -3.85 -0.46 2.24
N ILE A 250 -4.23 -1.72 2.46
CA ILE A 250 -4.99 -2.57 1.52
C ILE A 250 -6.37 -1.95 1.21
N GLY A 251 -7.08 -1.47 2.25
CA GLY A 251 -8.39 -0.84 2.10
C GLY A 251 -8.35 0.42 1.23
N SER A 252 -7.27 1.21 1.31
CA SER A 252 -7.09 2.44 0.51
C SER A 252 -6.85 2.22 -0.99
N VAL A 253 -6.45 1.00 -1.37
CA VAL A 253 -6.11 0.63 -2.75
C VAL A 253 -7.33 0.11 -3.52
N GLY A 254 -8.44 -0.18 -2.83
CA GLY A 254 -9.61 -0.81 -3.43
C GLY A 254 -9.45 -2.33 -3.64
N ALA A 255 -8.36 -2.91 -3.14
CA ALA A 255 -8.08 -4.34 -3.20
C ALA A 255 -9.14 -5.15 -2.44
N THR A 256 -9.52 -4.72 -1.23
CA THR A 256 -10.57 -5.39 -0.42
C THR A 256 -11.89 -5.52 -1.18
N ALA A 257 -12.34 -4.45 -1.84
CA ALA A 257 -13.58 -4.47 -2.63
C ALA A 257 -13.45 -5.31 -3.91
N ALA A 258 -12.28 -5.34 -4.53
CA ALA A 258 -12.04 -6.12 -5.73
C ALA A 258 -11.98 -7.63 -5.43
N TYR A 259 -11.20 -8.05 -4.43
CA TYR A 259 -11.10 -9.44 -3.99
C TYR A 259 -12.40 -9.95 -3.34
N GLY A 260 -13.04 -9.14 -2.49
CA GLY A 260 -14.31 -9.47 -1.85
C GLY A 260 -15.48 -9.65 -2.81
N SER A 261 -15.37 -9.13 -4.05
CA SER A 261 -16.38 -9.35 -5.09
C SER A 261 -16.39 -10.77 -5.68
N GLY A 262 -15.34 -11.57 -5.44
CA GLY A 262 -15.15 -12.88 -6.09
C GLY A 262 -14.86 -12.81 -7.60
N ASN A 263 -14.77 -11.61 -8.18
CA ASN A 263 -14.53 -11.43 -9.60
C ASN A 263 -13.02 -11.36 -9.92
N VAL A 264 -12.47 -12.45 -10.44
CA VAL A 264 -11.06 -12.59 -10.82
C VAL A 264 -10.60 -11.48 -11.76
N LEU A 265 -11.44 -11.08 -12.72
CA LEU A 265 -11.07 -10.06 -13.70
C LEU A 265 -10.94 -8.68 -13.06
N ARG A 266 -11.85 -8.34 -12.13
CA ARG A 266 -11.81 -7.08 -11.37
C ARG A 266 -10.61 -7.03 -10.42
N ALA A 267 -10.35 -8.13 -9.71
CA ALA A 267 -9.19 -8.28 -8.84
C ALA A 267 -7.90 -8.10 -9.64
N ALA A 268 -7.70 -8.88 -10.70
CA ALA A 268 -6.50 -8.81 -11.53
C ALA A 268 -6.28 -7.42 -12.15
N ALA A 269 -7.33 -6.75 -12.62
CA ALA A 269 -7.22 -5.39 -13.15
C ALA A 269 -6.75 -4.38 -12.09
N THR A 270 -7.30 -4.48 -10.88
CA THR A 270 -6.96 -3.61 -9.74
C THR A 270 -5.50 -3.85 -9.31
N THR A 271 -5.12 -5.11 -9.16
CA THR A 271 -3.76 -5.54 -8.80
C THR A 271 -2.74 -5.08 -9.83
N TYR A 272 -3.01 -5.30 -11.12
CA TYR A 272 -2.11 -4.86 -12.19
C TYR A 272 -1.93 -3.35 -12.19
N PHE A 273 -3.02 -2.58 -12.07
CA PHE A 273 -2.94 -1.12 -12.04
C PHE A 273 -2.13 -0.62 -10.84
N GLN A 274 -2.33 -1.22 -9.67
CA GLN A 274 -1.58 -0.86 -8.48
C GLN A 274 -0.08 -1.18 -8.65
N ASN A 275 0.25 -2.40 -9.04
CA ASN A 275 1.65 -2.84 -9.11
C ASN A 275 2.40 -2.22 -10.28
N PHE A 276 1.79 -2.18 -11.48
CA PHE A 276 2.44 -1.62 -12.66
C PHE A 276 2.24 -0.10 -12.76
N GLY A 277 1.00 0.38 -12.71
CA GLY A 277 0.67 1.79 -12.93
C GLY A 277 1.14 2.70 -11.80
N VAL A 278 0.81 2.36 -10.55
CA VAL A 278 1.13 3.16 -9.38
C VAL A 278 2.57 2.92 -8.94
N VAL A 279 2.91 1.68 -8.57
CA VAL A 279 4.22 1.38 -7.98
C VAL A 279 5.32 1.44 -9.03
N THR A 280 5.24 0.64 -10.09
CA THR A 280 6.35 0.51 -11.04
C THR A 280 6.55 1.77 -11.90
N ALA A 281 5.50 2.22 -12.59
CA ALA A 281 5.60 3.25 -13.61
C ALA A 281 5.63 4.66 -13.02
N SER A 282 4.92 4.91 -11.90
CA SER A 282 4.81 6.26 -11.32
C SER A 282 5.78 6.52 -10.17
N VAL A 283 6.27 5.48 -9.49
CA VAL A 283 7.19 5.65 -8.35
C VAL A 283 8.58 5.09 -8.68
N THR A 284 8.70 3.78 -8.89
CA THR A 284 10.00 3.11 -9.05
C THR A 284 10.76 3.59 -10.28
N PHE A 285 10.08 3.73 -11.43
CA PHE A 285 10.71 4.17 -12.67
C PHE A 285 11.20 5.64 -12.61
N PRO A 286 10.39 6.63 -12.20
CA PRO A 286 10.87 8.01 -12.09
C PRO A 286 12.00 8.15 -11.07
N LEU A 287 11.93 7.43 -9.95
CA LEU A 287 13.02 7.42 -8.97
C LEU A 287 14.30 6.85 -9.59
N ALA A 288 14.22 5.71 -10.28
CA ALA A 288 15.35 5.12 -10.99
C ALA A 288 15.91 6.03 -12.10
N ALA A 289 15.05 6.81 -12.77
CA ALA A 289 15.43 7.73 -13.83
C ALA A 289 16.13 9.00 -13.31
N LEU A 290 15.63 9.56 -12.20
CA LEU A 290 16.08 10.86 -11.68
C LEU A 290 17.21 10.74 -10.66
N PHE A 291 17.17 9.71 -9.82
CA PHE A 291 17.98 9.68 -8.60
C PHE A 291 19.06 8.62 -8.59
N GLY A 292 19.17 7.72 -9.58
CA GLY A 292 20.32 6.82 -9.70
C GLY A 292 20.66 6.06 -8.41
N VAL A 293 21.82 6.35 -7.78
CA VAL A 293 22.26 5.70 -6.51
C VAL A 293 21.30 5.94 -5.35
N PRO A 294 20.83 7.17 -5.06
CA PRO A 294 19.76 7.38 -4.08
C PRO A 294 18.49 6.56 -4.32
N ALA A 295 18.18 6.17 -5.57
CA ALA A 295 17.06 5.27 -5.84
C ALA A 295 17.27 3.86 -5.26
N TYR A 296 18.53 3.39 -5.16
CA TYR A 296 18.86 2.13 -4.49
C TYR A 296 18.67 2.22 -2.98
N ALA A 297 19.04 3.35 -2.36
CA ALA A 297 18.85 3.54 -0.92
C ALA A 297 17.34 3.58 -0.57
N PHE A 298 16.55 4.30 -1.37
CA PHE A 298 15.11 4.32 -1.22
C PHE A 298 14.49 2.92 -1.43
N ALA A 299 14.88 2.22 -2.50
CA ALA A 299 14.41 0.86 -2.75
C ALA A 299 14.79 -0.09 -1.60
N ALA A 300 16.02 -0.01 -1.10
CA ALA A 300 16.51 -0.81 0.02
C ALA A 300 15.64 -0.61 1.28
N ALA A 301 15.42 0.64 1.68
CA ALA A 301 14.56 0.96 2.83
C ALA A 301 13.11 0.50 2.60
N SER A 302 12.57 0.76 1.41
CA SER A 302 11.19 0.42 1.06
C SER A 302 10.95 -1.10 1.07
N PHE A 303 11.81 -1.90 0.42
CA PHE A 303 11.63 -3.35 0.34
C PHE A 303 11.98 -4.08 1.64
N PHE A 304 12.93 -3.57 2.42
CA PHE A 304 13.14 -4.05 3.78
C PHE A 304 11.86 -3.87 4.62
N THR A 305 11.28 -2.67 4.58
CA THR A 305 10.05 -2.35 5.33
C THR A 305 8.85 -3.18 4.87
N GLN A 306 8.67 -3.33 3.55
CA GLN A 306 7.61 -4.15 2.96
C GLN A 306 7.75 -5.64 3.29
N GLY A 307 8.96 -6.12 3.61
CA GLY A 307 9.17 -7.50 4.04
C GLY A 307 8.63 -7.78 5.45
N VAL A 308 8.63 -6.79 6.35
CA VAL A 308 8.27 -6.97 7.77
C VAL A 308 6.91 -7.63 7.97
N PRO A 309 5.81 -7.19 7.33
CA PRO A 309 4.51 -7.85 7.48
C PRO A 309 4.48 -9.32 7.05
N PHE A 310 5.28 -9.71 6.05
CA PHE A 310 5.34 -11.10 5.58
C PHE A 310 5.92 -12.05 6.62
N GLY A 311 6.77 -11.56 7.54
CA GLY A 311 7.27 -12.34 8.65
C GLY A 311 6.17 -12.77 9.63
N LEU A 312 5.14 -11.95 9.79
CA LEU A 312 4.01 -12.22 10.69
C LEU A 312 2.97 -13.17 10.05
N LEU A 313 2.85 -13.14 8.71
CA LEU A 313 1.85 -13.89 7.95
C LEU A 313 2.27 -15.31 7.53
N ALA A 314 3.49 -15.75 7.86
CA ALA A 314 4.06 -17.03 7.42
C ALA A 314 3.54 -18.27 8.20
N THR A 315 2.25 -18.30 8.54
CA THR A 315 1.59 -19.40 9.27
C THR A 315 0.76 -20.32 8.38
N GLY A 316 0.54 -19.95 7.11
CA GLY A 316 -0.09 -20.83 6.12
C GLY A 316 0.81 -22.03 5.81
N GLY A 317 0.23 -23.23 5.66
CA GLY A 317 0.98 -24.47 5.42
C GLY A 317 1.89 -24.44 4.17
N PRO A 318 2.64 -25.51 3.89
CA PRO A 318 3.66 -25.53 2.82
C PRO A 318 3.13 -25.14 1.43
N LEU A 319 1.88 -25.50 1.12
CA LEU A 319 1.24 -25.18 -0.15
C LEU A 319 0.93 -23.67 -0.28
N TYR A 320 0.45 -23.05 0.79
CA TYR A 320 0.22 -21.60 0.89
C TYR A 320 1.53 -20.84 0.67
N LEU A 321 2.60 -21.25 1.38
CA LEU A 321 3.92 -20.65 1.24
C LEU A 321 4.45 -20.76 -0.19
N PHE A 322 4.23 -21.90 -0.86
CA PHE A 322 4.61 -22.04 -2.27
C PHE A 322 3.91 -21.01 -3.16
N PHE A 323 2.59 -20.87 -3.05
CA PHE A 323 1.85 -19.90 -3.87
C PHE A 323 2.29 -18.46 -3.57
N LEU A 324 2.47 -18.12 -2.30
CA LEU A 324 2.96 -16.81 -1.87
C LEU A 324 4.37 -16.50 -2.41
N LEU A 325 5.29 -17.47 -2.35
CA LEU A 325 6.65 -17.30 -2.84
C LEU A 325 6.70 -17.08 -4.35
N VAL A 326 5.84 -17.74 -5.13
CA VAL A 326 5.74 -17.51 -6.57
C VAL A 326 5.21 -16.10 -6.85
N LEU A 327 4.19 -15.64 -6.12
CA LEU A 327 3.68 -14.27 -6.25
C LEU A 327 4.78 -13.24 -5.95
N LEU A 328 5.45 -13.39 -4.80
CA LEU A 328 6.57 -12.54 -4.40
C LEU A 328 7.69 -12.54 -5.44
N ALA A 329 8.02 -13.71 -6.00
CA ALA A 329 9.04 -13.80 -7.04
C ALA A 329 8.65 -13.03 -8.31
N LEU A 330 7.38 -13.05 -8.72
CA LEU A 330 6.90 -12.29 -9.88
C LEU A 330 6.95 -10.78 -9.61
N GLU A 331 6.44 -10.34 -8.47
CA GLU A 331 6.35 -8.92 -8.14
C GLU A 331 7.69 -8.28 -7.82
N LEU A 332 8.44 -8.86 -6.87
CA LEU A 332 9.71 -8.31 -6.43
C LEU A 332 10.74 -8.30 -7.58
N THR A 333 10.79 -9.36 -8.39
CA THR A 333 11.66 -9.37 -9.59
C THR A 333 11.31 -8.23 -10.53
N SER A 334 10.02 -7.94 -10.72
CA SER A 334 9.57 -6.84 -11.58
C SER A 334 10.08 -5.50 -11.09
N TYR A 335 9.92 -5.21 -9.81
CA TYR A 335 10.37 -3.96 -9.23
C TYR A 335 11.91 -3.85 -9.22
N PHE A 336 12.60 -4.92 -8.83
CA PHE A 336 14.05 -4.94 -8.74
C PHE A 336 14.72 -4.79 -10.10
N LEU A 337 14.10 -5.31 -11.17
CA LEU A 337 14.59 -5.09 -12.53
C LEU A 337 14.50 -3.62 -12.96
N VAL A 338 13.48 -2.87 -12.52
CA VAL A 338 13.41 -1.42 -12.79
C VAL A 338 14.47 -0.65 -12.01
N VAL A 339 14.70 -1.00 -10.74
CA VAL A 339 15.81 -0.44 -9.93
C VAL A 339 17.16 -0.77 -10.57
N ALA A 340 17.35 -2.02 -11.00
CA ALA A 340 18.52 -2.46 -11.76
C ALA A 340 18.67 -1.66 -13.07
N GLY A 341 17.57 -1.35 -13.75
CA GLY A 341 17.50 -0.44 -14.89
C GLY A 341 18.11 0.94 -14.62
N GLY A 342 17.84 1.52 -13.45
CA GLY A 342 18.48 2.77 -13.01
C GLY A 342 19.99 2.60 -12.84
N GLY A 343 20.43 1.48 -12.28
CA GLY A 343 21.86 1.14 -12.21
C GLY A 343 22.51 0.95 -13.58
N MET A 344 21.82 0.29 -14.52
CA MET A 344 22.28 0.14 -15.90
C MET A 344 22.39 1.49 -16.63
N LEU A 345 21.45 2.40 -16.39
CA LEU A 345 21.52 3.79 -16.86
C LEU A 345 22.79 4.46 -16.35
N LEU A 346 23.02 4.46 -15.02
CA LEU A 346 24.21 5.06 -14.42
C LEU A 346 25.51 4.45 -14.94
N ALA A 347 25.61 3.12 -14.95
CA ALA A 347 26.80 2.41 -15.44
C ALA A 347 27.10 2.77 -16.91
N THR A 348 26.06 2.96 -17.73
CA THR A 348 26.21 3.35 -19.13
C THR A 348 26.62 4.82 -19.28
N VAL A 349 26.13 5.71 -18.41
CA VAL A 349 26.48 7.15 -18.42
C VAL A 349 27.92 7.38 -17.96
N VAL A 350 28.35 6.68 -16.91
CA VAL A 350 29.69 6.84 -16.29
C VAL A 350 30.80 6.18 -17.13
N GLY A 351 30.50 5.17 -17.95
CA GLY A 351 31.47 4.53 -18.84
C GLY A 351 32.09 5.50 -19.87
N ARG A 352 33.39 5.36 -20.18
CA ARG A 352 34.10 6.21 -21.17
C ARG A 352 33.70 5.88 -22.63
N GLY A 353 33.70 6.89 -23.51
CA GLY A 353 34.02 6.68 -24.94
C GLY A 353 32.93 6.73 -26.02
N ALA A 354 31.68 7.16 -25.77
CA ALA A 354 30.71 7.33 -26.87
C ALA A 354 29.78 8.56 -26.72
N PRO A 355 29.43 9.26 -27.80
CA PRO A 355 28.31 10.20 -27.83
C PRO A 355 26.97 9.46 -27.61
N GLY A 356 25.96 10.13 -27.03
CA GLY A 356 24.62 9.55 -26.82
C GLY A 356 24.48 8.57 -25.65
N ARG A 357 25.43 8.55 -24.70
CA ARG A 357 25.42 7.66 -23.51
C ARG A 357 24.15 7.76 -22.67
N PHE A 358 23.64 8.97 -22.45
CA PHE A 358 22.40 9.17 -21.70
C PHE A 358 21.21 8.49 -22.39
N ALA A 359 21.00 8.75 -23.68
CA ALA A 359 19.92 8.13 -24.44
C ALA A 359 20.02 6.60 -24.46
N ARG A 360 21.24 6.05 -24.60
CA ARG A 360 21.47 4.60 -24.55
C ARG A 360 21.18 4.02 -23.17
N GLY A 361 21.64 4.67 -22.10
CA GLY A 361 21.37 4.24 -20.72
C GLY A 361 19.89 4.34 -20.38
N PHE A 362 19.23 5.43 -20.77
CA PHE A 362 17.81 5.66 -20.52
C PHE A 362 16.96 4.65 -21.28
N ARG A 363 17.34 4.30 -22.51
CA ARG A 363 16.72 3.20 -23.26
C ARG A 363 16.80 1.87 -22.50
N LYS A 364 17.91 1.55 -21.83
CA LYS A 364 18.01 0.31 -21.04
C LYS A 364 17.06 0.31 -19.85
N LEU A 365 16.92 1.44 -19.15
CA LEU A 365 15.93 1.61 -18.09
C LEU A 365 14.50 1.47 -18.63
N LEU A 366 14.17 2.16 -19.74
CA LEU A 366 12.86 2.04 -20.40
C LEU A 366 12.52 0.60 -20.81
N LEU A 367 13.51 -0.18 -21.25
CA LEU A 367 13.31 -1.58 -21.63
C LEU A 367 12.98 -2.48 -20.43
N MET A 368 13.18 -2.04 -19.19
CA MET A 368 12.73 -2.78 -18.01
C MET A 368 11.22 -2.67 -17.77
N LEU A 369 10.58 -1.59 -18.21
CA LEU A 369 9.13 -1.41 -18.08
C LEU A 369 8.31 -2.52 -18.78
N PRO A 370 8.55 -2.91 -20.04
CA PRO A 370 7.81 -4.02 -20.64
C PRO A 370 8.15 -5.37 -20.01
N VAL A 371 9.36 -5.57 -19.47
CA VAL A 371 9.72 -6.79 -18.75
C VAL A 371 8.92 -6.89 -17.44
N ALA A 372 8.96 -5.84 -16.62
CA ALA A 372 8.16 -5.74 -15.40
C ALA A 372 6.66 -5.80 -15.69
N GLY A 373 6.20 -5.12 -16.72
CA GLY A 373 4.79 -5.10 -17.12
C GLY A 373 4.25 -6.48 -17.51
N VAL A 374 5.06 -7.34 -18.13
CA VAL A 374 4.64 -8.73 -18.43
C VAL A 374 4.64 -9.59 -17.17
N LEU A 375 5.68 -9.49 -16.33
CA LEU A 375 5.76 -10.25 -15.08
C LEU A 375 4.63 -9.89 -14.11
N LEU A 376 4.33 -8.60 -13.94
CA LEU A 376 3.22 -8.12 -13.11
C LEU A 376 1.86 -8.44 -13.70
N LEU A 377 1.73 -8.56 -15.03
CA LEU A 377 0.49 -9.00 -15.64
C LEU A 377 0.21 -10.47 -15.30
N ILE A 378 1.25 -11.31 -15.36
CA ILE A 378 1.16 -12.71 -14.93
C ILE A 378 0.87 -12.78 -13.44
N GLY A 379 1.59 -11.98 -12.63
CA GLY A 379 1.38 -11.85 -11.18
C GLY A 379 -0.06 -11.46 -10.84
N ALA A 380 -0.64 -10.47 -11.52
CA ALA A 380 -1.99 -10.00 -11.22
C ALA A 380 -3.08 -11.05 -11.49
N TRP A 381 -2.96 -11.81 -12.59
CA TRP A 381 -3.86 -12.93 -12.86
C TRP A 381 -3.66 -14.06 -11.85
N TYR A 382 -2.42 -14.34 -11.50
CA TYR A 382 -2.06 -15.37 -10.54
C TYR A 382 -2.58 -15.05 -9.13
N GLU A 383 -2.34 -13.84 -8.62
CA GLU A 383 -2.81 -13.35 -7.32
C GLU A 383 -4.34 -13.40 -7.22
N ALA A 384 -5.02 -12.87 -8.24
CA ALA A 384 -6.48 -12.91 -8.32
C ALA A 384 -7.03 -14.35 -8.21
N LEU A 385 -6.39 -15.31 -8.88
CA LEU A 385 -6.80 -16.71 -8.83
C LEU A 385 -6.53 -17.34 -7.46
N ILE A 386 -5.31 -17.20 -6.91
CA ILE A 386 -4.96 -17.89 -5.67
C ILE A 386 -5.73 -17.34 -4.46
N ILE A 387 -5.97 -16.03 -4.40
CA ILE A 387 -6.69 -15.40 -3.29
C ILE A 387 -8.18 -15.73 -3.37
N ILE A 388 -8.81 -15.60 -4.55
CA ILE A 388 -10.26 -15.88 -4.69
C ILE A 388 -10.57 -17.37 -4.54
N LEU A 389 -9.67 -18.25 -4.97
CA LEU A 389 -9.83 -19.70 -4.79
C LEU A 389 -9.42 -20.18 -3.39
N GLY A 390 -8.94 -19.30 -2.50
CA GLY A 390 -8.52 -19.64 -1.14
C GLY A 390 -7.30 -20.55 -1.08
N LEU A 391 -6.41 -20.47 -2.07
CA LEU A 391 -5.16 -21.23 -2.15
C LEU A 391 -3.99 -20.50 -1.47
N ALA A 392 -4.12 -19.19 -1.24
CA ALA A 392 -3.17 -18.29 -0.62
C ALA A 392 -3.86 -17.12 0.07
#